data_AF-A0A2E4AC85-F1
#
_entry.id   AF-A0A2E4AC85-F1
#
_cell.length_a   1.000
_cell.length_b   1.000
_cell.length_c   1.000
_cell.angle_alpha   90.00
_cell.angle_beta   90.00
_cell.angle_gamma   90.00
#
_symmetry.space_group_name_H-M   'P 1'
#
loop_
_entity.id
_entity.type
_entity.pdbx_description
1 polymer ?
#
loop_
_entity_poly.entity_id
_entity_poly.type
_entity_poly.pdbx_seq_one_letter_code
_entity_poly.pdbx_strand_id
1 'polypeptide(L)'
;MKKIFITFFIFCSTLFADDHIKIKDRHAIDDLISIYSHTWDSKDPEGWAGLFIDEGIWENSFAGKVGRTLKSNKERFEFAKELQESFRQKGVTTRHHQTNTLLTLKEDGEIHGETVFSVIWQYIDDPLPKLMHSGVYRDHYVKTDRGWKFRVREVRFDHKLFEGQEKLVPDLSLLKARTHAEHRKLGGRAPYFSHYKKGGMEFVFIAARHEPRVGSPTHSLIKEVIEGFEPKCVITEGLRSEDGYSPEGLIRDARRREKSGNLPEPLYAALLCSENDIPFIGGEPMPVATTEALRKVTEDDTDILGYLVVRHLGQVRREQPGAEIDKKVERLIPRMIEQFELETALTLDQFKGWYKETTGMEFSAENLRRADIAPIAIKNPKLLKRMGIAAMMAREKHLISFEAKMLLEHRRVLVIYGSGHLVYESEVLEDMLGAPIRKGDEW
;
A
#
# COMPACT_ATOMS: atom_id res chain seq x y z
N MET A 1 -53.04 44.10 -17.76
CA MET A 1 -52.06 43.13 -17.22
C MET A 1 -50.96 43.89 -16.50
N LYS A 2 -50.96 43.91 -15.16
CA LYS A 2 -49.92 44.55 -14.33
C LYS A 2 -48.81 43.52 -14.08
N LYS A 3 -47.58 43.82 -14.50
CA LYS A 3 -46.38 43.04 -14.15
C LYS A 3 -45.88 43.52 -12.78
N ILE A 4 -45.85 42.61 -11.81
CA ILE A 4 -45.22 42.79 -10.51
C ILE A 4 -43.77 42.33 -10.66
N PHE A 5 -42.81 43.22 -10.41
CA PHE A 5 -41.40 42.87 -10.25
C PHE A 5 -41.16 42.57 -8.77
N ILE A 6 -40.79 41.33 -8.45
CA ILE A 6 -40.33 40.93 -7.12
C ILE A 6 -38.80 40.97 -7.17
N THR A 7 -38.20 41.92 -6.47
CA THR A 7 -36.75 41.99 -6.27
C THR A 7 -36.40 41.15 -5.04
N PHE A 8 -35.69 40.04 -5.26
CA PHE A 8 -35.12 39.23 -4.18
C PHE A 8 -33.85 39.92 -3.67
N PHE A 9 -33.89 40.48 -2.46
CA PHE A 9 -32.68 40.86 -1.73
C PHE A 9 -32.06 39.60 -1.13
N ILE A 10 -30.95 39.15 -1.72
CA ILE A 10 -30.08 38.15 -1.09
C ILE A 10 -29.26 38.88 -0.03
N PHE A 11 -29.62 38.69 1.25
CA PHE A 11 -28.75 39.06 2.37
C PHE A 11 -27.58 38.07 2.38
N CYS A 12 -26.49 38.45 1.72
CA CYS A 12 -25.21 37.78 1.91
C CYS A 12 -24.66 38.25 3.26
N SER A 13 -24.90 37.49 4.33
CA SER A 13 -24.21 37.69 5.60
C SER A 13 -22.73 37.40 5.39
N THR A 14 -21.93 38.45 5.28
CA THR A 14 -20.48 38.37 5.20
C THR A 14 -19.91 37.89 6.54
N LEU A 15 -19.40 36.67 6.58
CA LEU A 15 -18.47 36.22 7.62
C LEU A 15 -17.13 36.94 7.38
N PHE A 16 -16.96 38.13 7.95
CA PHE A 16 -15.63 38.71 8.12
C PHE A 16 -15.03 38.20 9.43
N ALA A 17 -13.71 38.00 9.45
CA ALA A 17 -12.98 37.86 10.70
C ALA A 17 -13.23 39.12 11.54
N ASP A 18 -13.40 38.95 12.84
CA ASP A 18 -13.77 40.05 13.71
C ASP A 18 -12.56 40.96 13.99
N ASP A 19 -12.56 42.16 13.41
CA ASP A 19 -11.53 43.19 13.58
C ASP A 19 -11.44 43.72 15.03
N HIS A 20 -12.32 43.27 15.93
CA HIS A 20 -12.31 43.65 17.34
C HIS A 20 -11.40 42.79 18.23
N ILE A 21 -10.81 41.70 17.71
CA ILE A 21 -9.82 40.91 18.45
C ILE A 21 -8.46 41.60 18.40
N LYS A 22 -7.89 41.91 19.58
CA LYS A 22 -6.54 42.49 19.68
C LYS A 22 -5.51 41.57 19.02
N ILE A 23 -4.67 42.12 18.15
CA ILE A 23 -3.61 41.39 17.43
C ILE A 23 -2.74 40.53 18.37
N LYS A 24 -2.38 41.06 19.55
CA LYS A 24 -1.61 40.32 20.55
C LYS A 24 -2.35 39.09 21.08
N ASP A 25 -3.67 39.20 21.28
CA ASP A 25 -4.50 38.08 21.74
C ASP A 25 -4.67 37.05 20.63
N ARG A 26 -4.82 37.48 19.37
CA ARG A 26 -4.83 36.59 18.19
C ARG A 26 -3.54 35.77 18.11
N HIS A 27 -2.37 36.41 18.18
CA HIS A 27 -1.09 35.69 18.13
C HIS A 27 -0.91 34.72 19.30
N ALA A 28 -1.33 35.11 20.52
CA ALA A 28 -1.24 34.22 21.67
C ALA A 28 -2.15 32.98 21.53
N ILE A 29 -3.30 33.12 20.86
CA ILE A 29 -4.18 31.99 20.53
C ILE A 29 -3.56 31.14 19.41
N ASP A 30 -2.99 31.75 18.36
CA ASP A 30 -2.28 31.02 17.30
C ASP A 30 -1.10 30.20 17.87
N ASP A 31 -0.37 30.75 18.84
CA ASP A 31 0.69 30.05 19.58
C ASP A 31 0.12 28.88 20.41
N LEU A 32 -1.00 29.10 21.13
CA LEU A 32 -1.67 28.03 21.89
C LEU A 32 -2.09 26.86 20.99
N ILE A 33 -2.65 27.15 19.82
CA ILE A 33 -3.01 26.16 18.80
C ILE A 33 -1.78 25.39 18.32
N SER A 34 -0.67 26.08 18.08
CA SER A 34 0.59 25.49 17.64
C SER A 34 1.22 24.60 18.71
N ILE A 35 1.23 25.04 19.97
CA ILE A 35 1.72 24.27 21.12
C ILE A 35 0.89 22.99 21.31
N TYR A 36 -0.42 23.04 21.04
CA TYR A 36 -1.26 21.83 21.05
C TYR A 36 -0.76 20.77 20.06
N SER A 37 -0.47 21.16 18.81
CA SER A 37 0.13 20.23 17.82
C SER A 37 1.46 19.68 18.33
N HIS A 38 2.35 20.57 18.78
CA HIS A 38 3.69 20.19 19.18
C HIS A 38 3.72 19.22 20.36
N THR A 39 2.95 19.48 21.42
CA THR A 39 2.90 18.63 22.61
C THR A 39 2.32 17.24 22.30
N TRP A 40 1.33 17.16 21.40
CA TRP A 40 0.83 15.85 20.95
C TRP A 40 1.85 15.10 20.08
N ASP A 41 2.46 15.79 19.14
CA ASP A 41 3.38 15.18 18.18
C ASP A 41 4.70 14.75 18.83
N SER A 42 5.21 15.53 19.81
CA SER A 42 6.38 15.20 20.63
C SER A 42 6.09 14.19 21.74
N LYS A 43 4.83 13.78 21.91
CA LYS A 43 4.40 12.80 22.91
C LYS A 43 4.65 13.31 24.34
N ASP A 44 4.27 14.55 24.60
CA ASP A 44 4.27 15.24 25.89
C ASP A 44 2.84 15.32 26.47
N PRO A 45 2.42 14.35 27.30
CA PRO A 45 1.05 14.29 27.81
C PRO A 45 0.76 15.37 28.87
N GLU A 46 1.78 15.80 29.61
CA GLU A 46 1.65 16.82 30.66
C GLU A 46 1.50 18.21 30.04
N GLY A 47 2.37 18.54 29.08
CA GLY A 47 2.27 19.78 28.32
C GLY A 47 0.95 19.89 27.57
N TRP A 48 0.49 18.79 26.95
CA TRP A 48 -0.79 18.76 26.22
C TRP A 48 -2.00 18.99 27.14
N ALA A 49 -2.07 18.28 28.27
CA ALA A 49 -3.16 18.43 29.23
C ALA A 49 -3.17 19.84 29.85
N GLY A 50 -1.99 20.42 30.11
CA GLY A 50 -1.82 21.74 30.70
C GLY A 50 -2.25 22.92 29.82
N LEU A 51 -2.65 22.70 28.55
CA LEU A 51 -3.18 23.76 27.67
C LEU A 51 -4.62 24.16 27.97
N PHE A 52 -5.30 23.39 28.81
CA PHE A 52 -6.67 23.62 29.23
C PHE A 52 -6.72 24.26 30.62
N ILE A 53 -7.79 24.98 30.92
CA ILE A 53 -8.16 25.23 32.33
C ILE A 53 -8.56 23.89 32.98
N ASP A 54 -8.59 23.81 34.31
CA ASP A 54 -8.78 22.53 35.00
C ASP A 54 -10.12 21.88 34.64
N GLU A 55 -11.19 22.68 34.70
CA GLU A 55 -12.56 22.37 34.29
C GLU A 55 -12.79 22.40 32.78
N GLY A 56 -11.73 22.58 31.98
CA GLY A 56 -11.82 22.64 30.53
C GLY A 56 -12.37 21.34 29.94
N ILE A 57 -12.94 21.40 28.75
CA ILE A 57 -13.53 20.24 28.07
C ILE A 57 -12.73 19.94 26.80
N TRP A 58 -12.32 18.68 26.64
CA TRP A 58 -11.90 18.14 25.36
C TRP A 58 -12.90 17.08 24.93
N GLU A 59 -13.52 17.24 23.77
CA GLU A 59 -14.49 16.29 23.24
C GLU A 59 -14.12 15.92 21.81
N ASN A 60 -14.30 14.66 21.43
CA ASN A 60 -14.23 14.27 20.04
C ASN A 60 -15.55 13.70 19.52
N SER A 61 -15.75 13.88 18.22
CA SER A 61 -16.84 13.26 17.47
C SER A 61 -16.35 12.78 16.12
N PHE A 62 -16.92 11.67 15.67
CA PHE A 62 -16.61 11.06 14.39
C PHE A 62 -17.87 10.98 13.54
N ALA A 63 -17.87 11.64 12.38
CA ALA A 63 -19.05 11.78 11.53
C ALA A 63 -20.30 12.21 12.33
N GLY A 64 -20.13 13.16 13.25
CA GLY A 64 -21.19 13.70 14.10
C GLY A 64 -21.57 12.89 15.33
N LYS A 65 -21.03 11.67 15.52
CA LYS A 65 -21.26 10.87 16.73
C LYS A 65 -20.19 11.19 17.79
N VAL A 66 -20.61 11.66 18.96
CA VAL A 66 -19.70 11.90 20.10
C VAL A 66 -19.02 10.59 20.48
N GLY A 67 -17.69 10.62 20.55
CA GLY A 67 -16.85 9.48 20.92
C GLY A 67 -16.47 9.53 22.39
N ARG A 68 -15.74 10.57 22.81
CA ARG A 68 -15.18 10.72 24.15
C ARG A 68 -15.21 12.18 24.57
N THR A 69 -15.53 12.41 25.83
CA THR A 69 -15.52 13.72 26.50
C THR A 69 -14.64 13.63 27.74
N LEU A 70 -13.67 14.54 27.87
CA LEU A 70 -12.74 14.65 28.99
C LEU A 70 -12.92 16.01 29.67
N LYS A 71 -13.22 16.02 30.96
CA LYS A 71 -13.70 17.20 31.70
C LYS A 71 -12.74 17.68 32.79
N SER A 72 -11.59 17.04 32.94
CA SER A 72 -10.56 17.44 33.89
C SER A 72 -9.14 17.30 33.33
N ASN A 73 -8.18 18.04 33.89
CA ASN A 73 -6.77 17.89 33.50
C ASN A 73 -6.25 16.47 33.77
N LYS A 74 -6.70 15.84 34.86
CA LYS A 74 -6.36 14.45 35.16
C LYS A 74 -6.84 13.49 34.08
N GLU A 75 -8.09 13.62 33.64
CA GLU A 75 -8.64 12.79 32.56
C GLU A 75 -7.89 12.99 31.23
N ARG A 76 -7.57 14.25 30.89
CA ARG A 76 -6.77 14.59 29.71
C ARG A 76 -5.37 14.02 29.76
N PHE A 77 -4.70 14.12 30.91
CA PHE A 77 -3.36 13.60 31.12
C PHE A 77 -3.30 12.08 30.95
N GLU A 78 -4.18 11.34 31.64
CA GLU A 78 -4.19 9.88 31.54
C GLU A 78 -4.51 9.40 30.12
N PHE A 79 -5.46 10.06 29.46
CA PHE A 79 -5.78 9.80 28.05
C PHE A 79 -4.59 10.01 27.12
N ALA A 80 -3.94 11.18 27.22
CA ALA A 80 -2.81 11.51 26.38
C ALA A 80 -1.65 10.55 26.64
N LYS A 81 -1.36 10.23 27.91
CA LYS A 81 -0.31 9.31 28.32
C LYS A 81 -0.50 7.92 27.72
N GLU A 82 -1.70 7.35 27.82
CA GLU A 82 -2.01 6.02 27.28
C GLU A 82 -1.80 5.96 25.75
N LEU A 83 -2.40 6.89 25.01
CA LEU A 83 -2.32 6.92 23.55
C LEU A 83 -0.90 7.19 23.04
N GLN A 84 -0.21 8.16 23.64
CA GLN A 84 1.12 8.54 23.22
C GLN A 84 2.14 7.44 23.51
N GLU A 85 1.98 6.70 24.61
CA GLU A 85 2.79 5.50 24.89
C GLU A 85 2.54 4.40 23.85
N SER A 86 1.28 4.18 23.46
CA SER A 86 0.95 3.25 22.37
C SER A 86 1.62 3.65 21.05
N PHE A 87 1.71 4.95 20.74
CA PHE A 87 2.41 5.43 19.56
C PHE A 87 3.92 5.18 19.62
N ARG A 88 4.55 5.37 20.79
CA ARG A 88 5.98 5.03 20.98
C ARG A 88 6.24 3.55 20.70
N GLN A 89 5.44 2.68 21.30
CA GLN A 89 5.59 1.22 21.16
C GLN A 89 5.41 0.74 19.71
N LYS A 90 4.54 1.42 18.95
CA LYS A 90 4.26 1.10 17.53
C LYS A 90 5.19 1.82 16.55
N GLY A 91 6.14 2.62 17.03
CA GLY A 91 7.01 3.43 16.17
C GLY A 91 6.23 4.42 15.30
N VAL A 92 5.15 5.01 15.82
CA VAL A 92 4.29 5.93 15.07
C VAL A 92 4.73 7.38 15.25
N THR A 93 5.07 8.02 14.14
CA THR A 93 5.26 9.47 14.06
C THR A 93 3.95 10.12 13.64
N THR A 94 3.53 11.18 14.35
CA THR A 94 2.34 11.97 14.01
C THR A 94 2.71 13.40 13.66
N ARG A 95 1.96 14.03 12.75
CA ARG A 95 2.07 15.45 12.41
C ARG A 95 0.68 16.08 12.30
N HIS A 96 0.42 17.09 13.13
CA HIS A 96 -0.80 17.89 13.12
C HIS A 96 -0.59 19.18 12.34
N HIS A 97 -1.27 19.31 11.19
CA HIS A 97 -1.33 20.55 10.43
C HIS A 97 -2.67 21.24 10.72
N GLN A 98 -2.62 22.36 11.44
CA GLN A 98 -3.78 23.19 11.77
C GLN A 98 -3.70 24.47 10.93
N THR A 99 -4.74 24.76 10.15
CA THR A 99 -4.78 25.88 9.20
C THR A 99 -6.18 26.49 9.15
N ASN A 100 -6.32 27.62 8.44
CA ASN A 100 -7.60 28.28 8.21
C ASN A 100 -8.34 28.62 9.51
N THR A 101 -7.61 29.06 10.53
CA THR A 101 -8.17 29.48 11.82
C THR A 101 -8.98 30.76 11.66
N LEU A 102 -10.26 30.68 12.00
CA LEU A 102 -11.18 31.81 12.11
C LEU A 102 -11.49 32.05 13.58
N LEU A 103 -11.23 33.26 14.07
CA LEU A 103 -11.54 33.67 15.43
C LEU A 103 -12.72 34.66 15.43
N THR A 104 -13.59 34.55 16.44
CA THR A 104 -14.73 35.44 16.64
C THR A 104 -14.85 35.83 18.10
N LEU A 105 -14.93 37.14 18.38
CA LEU A 105 -15.23 37.63 19.72
C LEU A 105 -16.73 37.52 19.97
N LYS A 106 -17.13 36.96 21.10
CA LYS A 106 -18.52 36.86 21.52
C LYS A 106 -18.90 38.03 22.42
N GLU A 107 -20.21 38.26 22.56
CA GLU A 107 -20.76 39.37 23.36
C GLU A 107 -20.36 39.29 24.84
N ASP A 108 -20.11 38.09 25.36
CA ASP A 108 -19.63 37.84 26.72
C ASP A 108 -18.11 38.03 26.89
N GLY A 109 -17.40 38.38 25.81
CA GLY A 109 -15.95 38.59 25.79
C GLY A 109 -15.14 37.30 25.58
N GLU A 110 -15.77 36.14 25.42
CA GLU A 110 -15.07 34.91 25.05
C GLU A 110 -14.66 34.95 23.57
N ILE A 111 -13.54 34.29 23.24
CA ILE A 111 -13.10 34.12 21.85
C ILE A 111 -13.40 32.68 21.44
N HIS A 112 -14.11 32.53 20.33
CA HIS A 112 -14.38 31.24 19.71
C HIS A 112 -13.49 31.07 18.47
N GLY A 113 -13.06 29.84 18.22
CA GLY A 113 -12.26 29.50 17.05
C GLY A 113 -12.84 28.34 16.26
N GLU A 114 -12.75 28.42 14.93
CA GLU A 114 -12.87 27.26 14.04
C GLU A 114 -11.55 27.08 13.30
N THR A 115 -10.94 25.90 13.40
CA THR A 115 -9.64 25.60 12.76
C THR A 115 -9.73 24.29 12.00
N VAL A 116 -9.36 24.30 10.72
CA VAL A 116 -9.29 23.08 9.91
C VAL A 116 -8.00 22.34 10.27
N PHE A 117 -8.07 21.03 10.43
CA PHE A 117 -6.90 20.22 10.73
C PHE A 117 -6.77 19.00 9.81
N SER A 118 -5.53 18.59 9.61
CA SER A 118 -5.18 17.27 9.07
C SER A 118 -4.10 16.62 9.95
N VAL A 119 -4.23 15.33 10.19
CA VAL A 119 -3.27 14.54 10.97
C VAL A 119 -2.71 13.44 10.09
N ILE A 120 -1.40 13.42 9.98
CA ILE A 120 -0.65 12.45 9.20
C ILE A 120 0.06 11.50 10.16
N TRP A 121 0.00 10.20 9.89
CA TRP A 121 0.78 9.19 10.61
C TRP A 121 1.79 8.53 9.68
N GLN A 122 2.93 8.15 10.25
CA GLN A 122 3.92 7.31 9.58
C GLN A 122 4.42 6.28 10.58
N TYR A 123 4.26 5.00 10.25
CA TYR A 123 4.89 3.89 10.99
C TYR A 123 6.35 3.73 10.55
N ILE A 124 7.17 3.09 11.38
CA ILE A 124 8.60 2.89 11.09
C ILE A 124 8.87 2.17 9.76
N ASP A 125 7.99 1.23 9.39
CA ASP A 125 8.12 0.43 8.17
C ASP A 125 7.30 1.01 6.99
N ASP A 126 6.61 2.14 7.20
CA ASP A 126 5.81 2.76 6.13
C ASP A 126 6.73 3.54 5.17
N PRO A 127 6.71 3.23 3.87
CA PRO A 127 7.54 3.93 2.89
C PRO A 127 7.11 5.38 2.69
N LEU A 128 5.84 5.71 2.99
CA LEU A 128 5.27 7.05 2.86
C LEU A 128 4.31 7.35 4.02
N PRO A 129 4.24 8.62 4.48
CA PRO A 129 3.27 9.05 5.48
C PRO A 129 1.83 9.02 4.91
N LYS A 130 0.85 8.74 5.78
CA LYS A 130 -0.57 8.60 5.42
C LYS A 130 -1.44 9.63 6.14
N LEU A 131 -2.36 10.25 5.41
CA LEU A 131 -3.41 11.07 6.02
C LEU A 131 -4.35 10.15 6.80
N MET A 132 -4.40 10.34 8.13
CA MET A 132 -5.22 9.52 9.02
C MET A 132 -6.50 10.21 9.44
N HIS A 133 -6.42 11.52 9.67
CA HIS A 133 -7.56 12.31 10.12
C HIS A 133 -7.63 13.63 9.35
N SER A 134 -8.84 14.07 9.05
CA SER A 134 -9.16 15.43 8.67
C SER A 134 -10.38 15.87 9.47
N GLY A 135 -10.52 17.18 9.67
CA GLY A 135 -11.69 17.72 10.33
C GLY A 135 -11.57 19.17 10.74
N VAL A 136 -12.41 19.55 11.69
CA VAL A 136 -12.48 20.91 12.24
C VAL A 136 -12.41 20.86 13.77
N TYR A 137 -11.54 21.67 14.35
CA TYR A 137 -11.60 22.03 15.77
C TYR A 137 -12.60 23.17 15.95
N ARG A 138 -13.48 23.05 16.95
CA ARG A 138 -14.29 24.16 17.46
C ARG A 138 -13.89 24.45 18.89
N ASP A 139 -13.33 25.62 19.08
CA ASP A 139 -12.64 26.00 20.31
C ASP A 139 -13.31 27.17 21.00
N HIS A 140 -13.28 27.16 22.31
CA HIS A 140 -13.60 28.29 23.18
C HIS A 140 -12.34 28.60 23.99
N TYR A 141 -11.85 29.83 23.87
CA TYR A 141 -10.65 30.28 24.55
C TYR A 141 -11.00 31.20 25.71
N VAL A 142 -10.26 31.06 26.81
CA VAL A 142 -10.36 31.95 27.97
C VAL A 142 -8.99 32.49 28.33
N LYS A 143 -8.95 33.78 28.69
CA LYS A 143 -7.73 34.44 29.17
C LYS A 143 -7.60 34.25 30.67
N THR A 144 -6.46 33.73 31.09
CA THR A 144 -6.11 33.54 32.51
C THR A 144 -4.90 34.39 32.87
N ASP A 145 -4.55 34.45 34.16
CA ASP A 145 -3.31 35.08 34.63
C ASP A 145 -2.04 34.45 34.04
N ARG A 146 -2.15 33.22 33.53
CA ARG A 146 -1.06 32.47 32.88
C ARG A 146 -1.16 32.48 31.35
N GLY A 147 -1.95 33.38 30.77
CA GLY A 147 -2.18 33.49 29.33
C GLY A 147 -3.45 32.78 28.87
N TRP A 148 -3.60 32.66 27.55
CA TRP A 148 -4.75 32.02 26.92
C TRP A 148 -4.71 30.50 27.12
N LYS A 149 -5.88 29.91 27.38
CA LYS A 149 -6.09 28.48 27.57
C LYS A 149 -7.36 28.03 26.85
N PHE A 150 -7.44 26.74 26.55
CA PHE A 150 -8.69 26.14 26.10
C PHE A 150 -9.67 26.01 27.26
N ARG A 151 -10.87 26.57 27.09
CA ARG A 151 -12.05 26.26 27.91
C ARG A 151 -12.78 25.05 27.32
N VAL A 152 -12.96 25.03 26.01
CA VAL A 152 -13.54 23.90 25.27
C VAL A 152 -12.73 23.68 24.00
N ARG A 153 -12.50 22.42 23.64
CA ARG A 153 -12.07 22.00 22.31
C ARG A 153 -12.91 20.80 21.87
N GLU A 154 -13.72 21.01 20.84
CA GLU A 154 -14.40 19.94 20.12
C GLU A 154 -13.59 19.54 18.89
N VAL A 155 -13.21 18.26 18.81
CA VAL A 155 -12.53 17.67 17.66
C VAL A 155 -13.57 16.96 16.80
N ARG A 156 -13.88 17.52 15.63
CA ARG A 156 -14.87 16.94 14.72
C ARG A 156 -14.16 16.30 13.55
N PHE A 157 -14.05 14.98 13.57
CA PHE A 157 -13.48 14.21 12.47
C PHE A 157 -14.50 14.02 11.33
N ASP A 158 -14.04 14.18 10.09
CA ASP A 158 -14.89 14.05 8.89
C ASP A 158 -15.29 12.60 8.60
N HIS A 159 -14.58 11.62 9.18
CA HIS A 159 -14.79 10.19 8.97
C HIS A 159 -15.39 9.52 10.22
N LYS A 160 -15.93 8.31 10.04
CA LYS A 160 -16.42 7.47 11.14
C LYS A 160 -15.25 6.97 11.99
N LEU A 161 -15.48 6.76 13.29
CA LEU A 161 -14.47 6.18 14.17
C LEU A 161 -14.06 4.83 13.60
N PHE A 162 -12.76 4.57 13.56
CA PHE A 162 -12.23 3.27 13.17
C PHE A 162 -12.49 2.24 14.29
N GLU A 163 -13.76 1.97 14.61
CA GLU A 163 -14.15 0.91 15.54
C GLU A 163 -14.07 -0.43 14.80
N GLY A 164 -13.28 -1.37 15.33
CA GLY A 164 -13.34 -2.76 14.93
C GLY A 164 -13.08 -3.02 13.44
N GLN A 165 -12.16 -2.28 12.79
CA GLN A 165 -11.61 -2.78 11.53
C GLN A 165 -11.08 -4.18 11.82
N GLU A 166 -11.77 -5.18 11.27
CA GLU A 166 -11.29 -6.53 11.18
C GLU A 166 -9.84 -6.44 10.70
N LYS A 167 -8.91 -6.90 11.53
CA LYS A 167 -7.49 -6.83 11.19
C LYS A 167 -7.15 -8.14 10.51
N LEU A 168 -6.73 -8.03 9.26
CA LEU A 168 -6.15 -9.13 8.53
C LEU A 168 -4.64 -8.86 8.48
N VAL A 169 -3.91 -9.46 9.42
CA VAL A 169 -2.44 -9.33 9.50
C VAL A 169 -1.86 -10.69 9.13
N PRO A 170 -1.18 -10.81 7.97
CA PRO A 170 -0.56 -12.07 7.58
C PRO A 170 0.64 -12.39 8.48
N ASP A 171 0.77 -13.65 8.92
CA ASP A 171 1.99 -14.12 9.57
C ASP A 171 3.08 -14.38 8.53
N LEU A 172 3.86 -13.34 8.26
CA LEU A 172 4.97 -13.39 7.31
C LEU A 172 6.13 -14.29 7.77
N SER A 173 6.13 -14.80 9.01
CA SER A 173 7.13 -15.77 9.45
C SER A 173 6.94 -17.15 8.83
N LEU A 174 5.73 -17.44 8.32
CA LEU A 174 5.41 -18.68 7.59
C LEU A 174 5.92 -18.65 6.14
N LEU A 175 6.24 -17.47 5.61
CA LEU A 175 6.76 -17.30 4.26
C LEU A 175 8.22 -17.76 4.19
N LYS A 176 8.49 -18.75 3.34
CA LYS A 176 9.84 -19.33 3.19
C LYS A 176 10.08 -19.88 1.78
N ALA A 177 11.34 -19.90 1.37
CA ALA A 177 11.75 -20.63 0.18
C ALA A 177 11.48 -22.13 0.34
N ARG A 178 10.99 -22.77 -0.72
CA ARG A 178 10.54 -24.17 -0.71
C ARG A 178 11.46 -25.05 -1.54
N THR A 179 11.59 -26.31 -1.13
CA THR A 179 12.27 -27.35 -1.91
C THR A 179 11.41 -27.78 -3.12
N HIS A 180 12.02 -28.46 -4.10
CA HIS A 180 11.26 -29.05 -5.22
C HIS A 180 10.20 -30.05 -4.77
N ALA A 181 10.47 -30.81 -3.70
CA ALA A 181 9.52 -31.77 -3.16
C ALA A 181 8.28 -31.06 -2.60
N GLU A 182 8.47 -29.98 -1.84
CA GLU A 182 7.38 -29.14 -1.34
C GLU A 182 6.60 -28.48 -2.48
N HIS A 183 7.28 -27.94 -3.49
CA HIS A 183 6.61 -27.39 -4.67
C HIS A 183 5.68 -28.40 -5.36
N ARG A 184 6.11 -29.66 -5.48
CA ARG A 184 5.27 -30.72 -6.06
C ARG A 184 4.14 -31.16 -5.14
N LYS A 185 4.33 -31.08 -3.82
CA LYS A 185 3.32 -31.48 -2.83
C LYS A 185 2.22 -30.43 -2.68
N LEU A 186 2.61 -29.16 -2.64
CA LEU A 186 1.72 -28.01 -2.42
C LEU A 186 1.11 -27.51 -3.74
N GLY A 187 1.87 -27.62 -4.84
CA GLY A 187 1.41 -27.20 -6.17
C GLY A 187 0.49 -28.23 -6.81
N GLY A 188 -0.57 -27.74 -7.46
CA GLY A 188 -1.42 -28.52 -8.35
C GLY A 188 -0.93 -28.50 -9.80
N ARG A 189 -1.64 -29.21 -10.69
CA ARG A 189 -1.41 -29.12 -12.14
C ARG A 189 -2.10 -27.85 -12.67
N ALA A 190 -1.33 -26.79 -12.87
CA ALA A 190 -1.83 -25.52 -13.39
C ALA A 190 -2.47 -25.66 -14.79
N PRO A 191 -3.53 -24.87 -15.09
CA PRO A 191 -4.17 -23.90 -14.19
C PRO A 191 -5.14 -24.55 -13.18
N TYR A 192 -5.23 -23.99 -11.98
CA TYR A 192 -6.23 -24.32 -10.95
C TYR A 192 -6.45 -23.09 -10.06
N PHE A 193 -7.41 -23.14 -9.13
CA PHE A 193 -7.59 -22.10 -8.14
C PHE A 193 -7.69 -22.64 -6.71
N SER A 194 -7.41 -21.78 -5.74
CA SER A 194 -7.72 -21.99 -4.32
C SER A 194 -8.71 -20.92 -3.87
N HIS A 195 -9.82 -21.34 -3.25
CA HIS A 195 -10.84 -20.44 -2.71
C HIS A 195 -10.82 -20.48 -1.19
N TYR A 196 -10.75 -19.31 -0.57
CA TYR A 196 -10.69 -19.15 0.88
C TYR A 196 -11.89 -18.31 1.36
N LYS A 197 -12.42 -18.65 2.53
CA LYS A 197 -13.51 -17.91 3.18
C LYS A 197 -13.23 -17.74 4.67
N LYS A 198 -13.25 -16.49 5.15
CA LYS A 198 -13.13 -16.16 6.57
C LYS A 198 -14.06 -15.00 6.92
N GLY A 199 -15.03 -15.26 7.78
CA GLY A 199 -16.05 -14.26 8.12
C GLY A 199 -16.80 -13.80 6.86
N GLY A 200 -16.86 -12.48 6.65
CA GLY A 200 -17.45 -11.86 5.46
C GLY A 200 -16.48 -11.68 4.28
N MET A 201 -15.27 -12.26 4.35
CA MET A 201 -14.25 -12.14 3.31
C MET A 201 -14.14 -13.41 2.49
N GLU A 202 -14.09 -13.25 1.16
CA GLU A 202 -13.80 -14.31 0.21
C GLU A 202 -12.60 -13.94 -0.65
N PHE A 203 -11.69 -14.89 -0.81
CA PHE A 203 -10.45 -14.69 -1.55
C PHE A 203 -10.22 -15.86 -2.49
N VAL A 204 -9.91 -15.56 -3.74
CA VAL A 204 -9.62 -16.57 -4.76
C VAL A 204 -8.24 -16.32 -5.31
N PHE A 205 -7.43 -17.37 -5.36
CA PHE A 205 -6.13 -17.34 -6.02
C PHE A 205 -6.15 -18.27 -7.22
N ILE A 206 -6.04 -17.73 -8.43
CA ILE A 206 -5.81 -18.51 -9.65
C ILE A 206 -4.30 -18.76 -9.78
N ALA A 207 -3.92 -20.03 -9.70
CA ALA A 207 -2.59 -20.52 -9.99
C ALA A 207 -2.44 -20.73 -11.50
N ALA A 208 -2.10 -19.66 -12.20
CA ALA A 208 -2.02 -19.62 -13.65
C ALA A 208 -0.87 -20.48 -14.21
N ARG A 209 -1.12 -21.07 -15.39
CA ARG A 209 -0.06 -21.55 -16.27
C ARG A 209 0.23 -20.47 -17.30
N HIS A 210 1.47 -19.98 -17.34
CA HIS A 210 1.86 -18.93 -18.29
C HIS A 210 1.83 -19.45 -19.73
N GLU A 211 0.78 -19.09 -20.44
CA GLU A 211 0.59 -19.37 -21.85
C GLU A 211 0.06 -18.12 -22.53
N PRO A 212 0.76 -17.55 -23.52
CA PRO A 212 0.34 -16.30 -24.16
C PRO A 212 -0.81 -16.45 -25.17
N ARG A 213 -1.32 -17.67 -25.35
CA ARG A 213 -2.28 -17.97 -26.41
C ARG A 213 -3.70 -17.62 -25.96
N VAL A 214 -4.40 -16.85 -26.77
CA VAL A 214 -5.85 -16.60 -26.59
C VAL A 214 -6.61 -17.93 -26.56
N GLY A 215 -7.49 -18.07 -25.58
CA GLY A 215 -8.26 -19.30 -25.35
C GLY A 215 -7.47 -20.44 -24.71
N SER A 216 -6.36 -20.12 -24.04
CA SER A 216 -5.64 -21.09 -23.21
C SER A 216 -6.52 -21.62 -22.07
N PRO A 217 -6.22 -22.80 -21.48
CA PRO A 217 -6.92 -23.28 -20.29
C PRO A 217 -6.93 -22.26 -19.15
N THR A 218 -5.87 -21.44 -19.03
CA THR A 218 -5.79 -20.37 -18.03
C THR A 218 -6.82 -19.27 -18.31
N HIS A 219 -7.05 -18.89 -19.57
CA HIS A 219 -8.07 -17.90 -19.94
C HIS A 219 -9.48 -18.40 -19.65
N SER A 220 -9.75 -19.67 -19.97
CA SER A 220 -11.03 -20.30 -19.65
C SER A 220 -11.30 -20.24 -18.16
N LEU A 221 -10.32 -20.65 -17.34
CA LEU A 221 -10.45 -20.60 -15.89
C LEU A 221 -10.66 -19.17 -15.38
N ILE A 222 -9.88 -18.18 -15.84
CA ILE A 222 -10.05 -16.78 -15.42
C ILE A 222 -11.44 -16.26 -15.71
N LYS A 223 -11.96 -16.57 -16.90
CA LYS A 223 -13.31 -16.16 -17.29
C LYS A 223 -14.35 -16.77 -16.38
N GLU A 224 -14.28 -18.08 -16.20
CA GLU A 224 -15.18 -18.85 -15.34
C GLU A 224 -15.16 -18.33 -13.89
N VAL A 225 -13.97 -18.08 -13.34
CA VAL A 225 -13.80 -17.51 -12.00
C VAL A 225 -14.39 -16.11 -11.92
N ILE A 226 -14.11 -15.22 -12.86
CA ILE A 226 -14.63 -13.84 -12.81
C ILE A 226 -16.16 -13.84 -12.89
N GLU A 227 -16.75 -14.65 -13.77
CA GLU A 227 -18.20 -14.77 -13.94
C GLU A 227 -18.89 -15.41 -12.74
N GLY A 228 -18.30 -16.46 -12.13
CA GLY A 228 -18.90 -17.16 -10.99
C GLY A 228 -18.60 -16.53 -9.63
N PHE A 229 -17.39 -16.00 -9.43
CA PHE A 229 -16.95 -15.39 -8.18
C PHE A 229 -17.33 -13.91 -8.07
N GLU A 230 -17.57 -13.20 -9.18
CA GLU A 230 -17.93 -11.77 -9.19
C GLU A 230 -17.05 -10.92 -8.26
N PRO A 231 -15.72 -10.89 -8.48
CA PRO A 231 -14.80 -10.18 -7.59
C PRO A 231 -15.11 -8.69 -7.54
N LYS A 232 -14.86 -8.07 -6.38
CA LYS A 232 -14.92 -6.62 -6.20
C LYS A 232 -13.61 -5.93 -6.53
N CYS A 233 -12.51 -6.69 -6.57
CA CYS A 233 -11.20 -6.25 -7.04
C CYS A 233 -10.39 -7.45 -7.54
N VAL A 234 -9.60 -7.24 -8.59
CA VAL A 234 -8.67 -8.24 -9.13
C VAL A 234 -7.22 -7.76 -8.98
N ILE A 235 -6.35 -8.58 -8.41
CA ILE A 235 -4.91 -8.36 -8.35
C ILE A 235 -4.24 -9.21 -9.44
N THR A 236 -3.45 -8.57 -10.31
CA THR A 236 -2.86 -9.23 -11.48
C THR A 236 -1.34 -9.10 -11.50
N GLU A 237 -0.67 -10.17 -11.94
CA GLU A 237 0.80 -10.22 -12.05
C GLU A 237 1.36 -9.23 -13.08
N GLY A 238 2.54 -8.67 -12.80
CA GLY A 238 3.29 -7.87 -13.78
C GLY A 238 2.97 -6.37 -13.83
N LEU A 239 2.09 -5.89 -12.95
CA LEU A 239 1.82 -4.46 -12.71
C LEU A 239 2.18 -4.10 -11.26
N ARG A 240 2.64 -2.86 -11.00
CA ARG A 240 2.94 -2.42 -9.63
C ARG A 240 1.67 -2.01 -8.89
N SER A 241 1.66 -2.17 -7.58
CA SER A 241 0.57 -1.66 -6.74
C SER A 241 0.40 -0.15 -6.81
N GLU A 242 1.49 0.57 -7.10
CA GLU A 242 1.57 2.03 -7.19
C GLU A 242 1.09 2.57 -8.53
N ASP A 243 0.92 1.71 -9.55
CA ASP A 243 0.39 2.11 -10.86
C ASP A 243 -1.13 2.42 -10.81
N GLY A 244 -1.78 2.13 -9.68
CA GLY A 244 -3.18 2.43 -9.43
C GLY A 244 -4.15 1.44 -10.06
N TYR A 245 -5.44 1.77 -9.98
CA TYR A 245 -6.51 0.93 -10.50
C TYR A 245 -6.68 1.10 -12.01
N SER A 246 -6.84 -0.03 -12.70
CA SER A 246 -7.23 -0.17 -14.10
C SER A 246 -6.49 0.78 -15.06
N PRO A 247 -5.14 0.76 -15.08
CA PRO A 247 -4.36 1.69 -15.89
C PRO A 247 -4.71 1.57 -17.39
N GLU A 248 -5.19 2.67 -17.99
CA GLU A 248 -5.67 2.69 -19.37
C GLU A 248 -4.61 2.21 -20.39
N GLY A 249 -3.34 2.54 -20.13
CA GLY A 249 -2.23 2.12 -20.98
C GLY A 249 -2.14 0.59 -21.12
N LEU A 250 -2.42 -0.13 -20.04
CA LEU A 250 -2.40 -1.59 -20.01
C LEU A 250 -3.60 -2.17 -20.78
N ILE A 251 -4.80 -1.58 -20.61
CA ILE A 251 -6.01 -1.99 -21.34
C ILE A 251 -5.81 -1.81 -22.85
N ARG A 252 -5.19 -0.68 -23.26
CA ARG A 252 -4.83 -0.45 -24.67
C ARG A 252 -3.82 -1.48 -25.19
N ASP A 253 -2.85 -1.88 -24.37
CA ASP A 253 -1.88 -2.93 -24.71
C ASP A 253 -2.56 -4.29 -24.90
N ALA A 254 -3.44 -4.66 -23.96
CA ALA A 254 -4.22 -5.88 -23.99
C ALA A 254 -5.07 -6.00 -25.27
N ARG A 255 -5.85 -4.95 -25.61
CA ARG A 255 -6.66 -4.91 -26.84
C ARG A 255 -5.82 -5.05 -28.12
N ARG A 256 -4.60 -4.50 -28.12
CA ARG A 256 -3.68 -4.64 -29.27
C ARG A 256 -3.19 -6.09 -29.41
N ARG A 257 -2.86 -6.72 -28.28
CA ARG A 257 -2.31 -8.07 -28.18
C ARG A 257 -3.32 -9.19 -28.41
N GLU A 258 -4.57 -8.95 -28.03
CA GLU A 258 -5.68 -9.83 -28.36
C GLU A 258 -5.79 -10.04 -29.87
N LYS A 259 -5.73 -8.94 -30.65
CA LYS A 259 -5.78 -8.98 -32.11
C LYS A 259 -4.63 -9.77 -32.75
N SER A 260 -3.47 -9.82 -32.12
CA SER A 260 -2.32 -10.60 -32.59
C SER A 260 -2.31 -12.05 -32.08
N GLY A 261 -3.29 -12.45 -31.26
CA GLY A 261 -3.39 -13.79 -30.66
C GLY A 261 -2.37 -14.07 -29.54
N ASN A 262 -1.55 -13.08 -29.17
CA ASN A 262 -0.53 -13.16 -28.13
C ASN A 262 -0.96 -12.31 -26.93
N LEU A 263 -1.90 -12.82 -26.16
CA LEU A 263 -2.48 -12.18 -25.00
C LEU A 263 -2.14 -13.01 -23.75
N PRO A 264 -1.07 -12.65 -23.01
CA PRO A 264 -0.75 -13.24 -21.72
C PRO A 264 -1.90 -13.10 -20.72
N GLU A 265 -1.97 -14.05 -19.79
CA GLU A 265 -3.00 -14.12 -18.75
C GLU A 265 -3.25 -12.80 -18.00
N PRO A 266 -2.24 -12.02 -17.56
CA PRO A 266 -2.49 -10.77 -16.85
C PRO A 266 -3.22 -9.72 -17.70
N LEU A 267 -2.90 -9.70 -19.00
CA LEU A 267 -3.54 -8.79 -19.96
C LEU A 267 -4.93 -9.28 -20.36
N TYR A 268 -5.15 -10.59 -20.41
CA TYR A 268 -6.48 -11.15 -20.60
C TYR A 268 -7.38 -10.81 -19.42
N ALA A 269 -6.90 -10.97 -18.18
CA ALA A 269 -7.63 -10.57 -16.99
C ALA A 269 -7.95 -9.07 -16.99
N ALA A 270 -6.97 -8.21 -17.27
CA ALA A 270 -7.18 -6.77 -17.36
C ALA A 270 -8.26 -6.38 -18.40
N LEU A 271 -8.26 -7.04 -19.56
CA LEU A 271 -9.27 -6.82 -20.60
C LEU A 271 -10.66 -7.24 -20.11
N LEU A 272 -10.79 -8.45 -19.57
CA LEU A 272 -12.06 -8.98 -19.08
C LEU A 272 -12.62 -8.15 -17.91
N CYS A 273 -11.77 -7.72 -16.98
CA CYS A 273 -12.16 -6.83 -15.88
C CYS A 273 -12.68 -5.49 -16.41
N SER A 274 -11.99 -4.91 -17.42
CA SER A 274 -12.42 -3.66 -18.06
C SER A 274 -13.76 -3.79 -18.78
N GLU A 275 -14.11 -4.97 -19.31
CA GLU A 275 -15.39 -5.21 -19.99
C GLU A 275 -16.55 -5.42 -19.02
N ASN A 276 -16.26 -5.78 -17.76
CA ASN A 276 -17.24 -6.05 -16.72
C ASN A 276 -17.27 -4.98 -15.62
N ASP A 277 -16.60 -3.84 -15.83
CA ASP A 277 -16.48 -2.74 -14.85
C ASP A 277 -15.93 -3.20 -13.48
N ILE A 278 -15.02 -4.19 -13.48
CA ILE A 278 -14.34 -4.69 -12.29
C ILE A 278 -12.99 -3.97 -12.17
N PRO A 279 -12.67 -3.31 -11.03
CA PRO A 279 -11.37 -2.69 -10.86
C PRO A 279 -10.28 -3.76 -10.74
N PHE A 280 -9.16 -3.55 -11.41
CA PHE A 280 -7.97 -4.39 -11.28
C PHE A 280 -6.75 -3.56 -10.91
N ILE A 281 -5.78 -4.17 -10.22
CA ILE A 281 -4.58 -3.50 -9.74
C ILE A 281 -3.39 -4.47 -9.74
N GLY A 282 -2.17 -3.92 -9.76
CA GLY A 282 -0.95 -4.71 -9.71
C GLY A 282 -0.58 -5.13 -8.30
N GLY A 283 0.04 -6.28 -8.16
CA GLY A 283 0.60 -6.75 -6.88
C GLY A 283 2.14 -6.71 -6.82
N GLU A 284 2.82 -6.18 -7.85
CA GLU A 284 4.28 -6.06 -7.83
C GLU A 284 4.75 -4.90 -6.94
N PRO A 285 5.87 -5.05 -6.22
CA PRO A 285 6.48 -3.95 -5.49
C PRO A 285 7.21 -2.98 -6.43
N MET A 286 7.54 -1.80 -5.90
CA MET A 286 8.51 -0.90 -6.52
C MET A 286 9.90 -1.57 -6.67
N PRO A 287 10.68 -1.24 -7.72
CA PRO A 287 12.02 -1.80 -7.94
C PRO A 287 12.96 -1.71 -6.73
N VAL A 288 12.86 -0.62 -5.95
CA VAL A 288 13.68 -0.39 -4.75
C VAL A 288 13.54 -1.49 -3.70
N ALA A 289 12.34 -2.05 -3.51
CA ALA A 289 12.15 -3.16 -2.57
C ALA A 289 12.91 -4.42 -2.99
N THR A 290 13.05 -4.62 -4.31
CA THR A 290 13.86 -5.73 -4.85
C THR A 290 15.35 -5.45 -4.63
N THR A 291 15.85 -4.25 -4.90
CA THR A 291 17.27 -3.94 -4.71
C THR A 291 17.68 -3.96 -3.25
N GLU A 292 16.85 -3.44 -2.33
CA GLU A 292 17.10 -3.55 -0.88
C GLU A 292 17.22 -5.01 -0.43
N ALA A 293 16.39 -5.90 -0.96
CA ALA A 293 16.47 -7.32 -0.64
C ALA A 293 17.72 -7.99 -1.23
N LEU A 294 18.12 -7.59 -2.43
CA LEU A 294 19.33 -8.09 -3.08
C LEU A 294 20.60 -7.57 -2.40
N ARG A 295 20.62 -6.32 -1.92
CA ARG A 295 21.74 -5.72 -1.16
C ARG A 295 21.99 -6.40 0.19
N LYS A 296 21.02 -7.15 0.72
CA LYS A 296 21.22 -8.03 1.88
C LYS A 296 21.99 -9.31 1.54
N VAL A 297 22.12 -9.64 0.25
CA VAL A 297 22.82 -10.84 -0.24
C VAL A 297 24.26 -10.53 -0.67
N THR A 298 24.47 -9.37 -1.29
CA THR A 298 25.75 -8.86 -1.82
C THR A 298 25.77 -7.34 -1.71
N GLU A 299 26.95 -6.77 -1.40
CA GLU A 299 27.16 -5.31 -1.37
C GLU A 299 27.54 -4.75 -2.75
N ASP A 300 27.77 -5.61 -3.75
CA ASP A 300 28.19 -5.21 -5.10
C ASP A 300 26.99 -5.09 -6.05
N ASP A 301 26.68 -3.88 -6.49
CA ASP A 301 25.61 -3.61 -7.45
C ASP A 301 25.85 -4.28 -8.82
N THR A 302 27.09 -4.68 -9.13
CA THR A 302 27.44 -5.48 -10.32
C THR A 302 26.79 -6.86 -10.27
N ASP A 303 26.78 -7.51 -9.10
CA ASP A 303 26.08 -8.78 -8.91
C ASP A 303 24.57 -8.63 -9.09
N ILE A 304 24.01 -7.53 -8.58
CA ILE A 304 22.59 -7.19 -8.68
C ILE A 304 22.20 -7.00 -10.13
N LEU A 305 22.94 -6.17 -10.86
CA LEU A 305 22.74 -5.96 -12.30
C LEU A 305 22.82 -7.29 -13.06
N GLY A 306 23.88 -8.07 -12.82
CA GLY A 306 24.09 -9.34 -13.47
C GLY A 306 22.94 -10.34 -13.22
N TYR A 307 22.47 -10.44 -11.97
CA TYR A 307 21.31 -11.26 -11.61
C TYR A 307 20.03 -10.80 -12.32
N LEU A 308 19.75 -9.50 -12.35
CA LEU A 308 18.56 -8.94 -13.00
C LEU A 308 18.57 -9.22 -14.50
N VAL A 309 19.73 -9.08 -15.16
CA VAL A 309 19.91 -9.42 -16.58
C VAL A 309 19.64 -10.92 -16.79
N VAL A 310 20.28 -11.81 -16.03
CA VAL A 310 20.08 -13.27 -16.15
C VAL A 310 18.62 -13.66 -15.93
N ARG A 311 17.94 -13.05 -14.94
CA ARG A 311 16.52 -13.26 -14.66
C ARG A 311 15.65 -12.90 -15.87
N HIS A 312 15.89 -11.73 -16.47
CA HIS A 312 15.13 -11.27 -17.62
C HIS A 312 15.39 -12.14 -18.86
N LEU A 313 16.65 -12.50 -19.14
CA LEU A 313 16.99 -13.39 -20.26
C LEU A 313 16.32 -14.76 -20.14
N GLY A 314 16.15 -15.27 -18.92
CA GLY A 314 15.39 -16.49 -18.67
C GLY A 314 13.92 -16.41 -19.14
N GLN A 315 13.32 -15.23 -19.13
CA GLN A 315 11.99 -14.98 -19.72
C GLN A 315 12.06 -14.84 -21.25
N VAL A 316 13.02 -14.07 -21.76
CA VAL A 316 13.24 -13.90 -23.21
C VAL A 316 13.42 -15.24 -23.90
N ARG A 317 14.18 -16.18 -23.33
CA ARG A 317 14.34 -17.53 -23.89
C ARG A 317 13.04 -18.32 -24.01
N ARG A 318 12.06 -18.09 -23.14
CA ARG A 318 10.75 -18.76 -23.19
C ARG A 318 9.87 -18.16 -24.28
N GLU A 319 9.88 -16.84 -24.41
CA GLU A 319 9.02 -16.11 -25.33
C GLU A 319 9.60 -16.04 -26.76
N GLN A 320 10.93 -16.03 -26.89
CA GLN A 320 11.67 -15.83 -28.12
C GLN A 320 12.91 -16.75 -28.16
N PRO A 321 12.76 -18.07 -28.36
CA PRO A 321 13.87 -19.03 -28.29
C PRO A 321 15.04 -18.77 -29.25
N GLY A 322 14.80 -18.10 -30.38
CA GLY A 322 15.82 -17.73 -31.37
C GLY A 322 16.35 -16.29 -31.25
N ALA A 323 16.14 -15.61 -30.12
CA ALA A 323 16.62 -14.25 -29.94
C ALA A 323 18.15 -14.18 -29.79
N GLU A 324 18.76 -13.20 -30.46
CA GLU A 324 20.16 -12.80 -30.28
C GLU A 324 20.38 -12.25 -28.86
N ILE A 325 20.83 -13.10 -27.93
CA ILE A 325 20.91 -12.77 -26.50
C ILE A 325 21.90 -11.63 -26.18
N ASP A 326 22.99 -11.52 -26.92
CA ASP A 326 23.99 -10.45 -26.74
C ASP A 326 23.37 -9.08 -26.98
N LYS A 327 22.64 -8.93 -28.10
CA LYS A 327 21.90 -7.69 -28.43
C LYS A 327 20.82 -7.37 -27.39
N LYS A 328 20.26 -8.39 -26.72
CA LYS A 328 19.32 -8.17 -25.62
C LYS A 328 20.04 -7.65 -24.39
N VAL A 329 21.18 -8.23 -24.00
CA VAL A 329 21.99 -7.77 -22.87
C VAL A 329 22.41 -6.31 -23.04
N GLU A 330 22.95 -5.93 -24.21
CA GLU A 330 23.38 -4.55 -24.49
C GLU A 330 22.27 -3.53 -24.28
N ARG A 331 21.02 -3.89 -24.61
CA ARG A 331 19.84 -3.03 -24.42
C ARG A 331 19.31 -3.06 -22.98
N LEU A 332 19.47 -4.18 -22.28
CA LEU A 332 18.93 -4.38 -20.93
C LEU A 332 19.78 -3.69 -19.86
N ILE A 333 21.11 -3.73 -19.98
CA ILE A 333 22.01 -3.17 -18.97
C ILE A 333 21.70 -1.71 -18.63
N PRO A 334 21.72 -0.75 -19.57
CA PRO A 334 21.49 0.66 -19.24
C PRO A 334 20.10 0.87 -18.64
N ARG A 335 19.08 0.17 -19.16
CA ARG A 335 17.71 0.23 -18.63
C ARG A 335 17.62 -0.30 -17.20
N MET A 336 18.33 -1.38 -16.88
CA MET A 336 18.31 -1.96 -15.53
C MET A 336 19.07 -1.11 -14.52
N ILE A 337 20.19 -0.49 -14.93
CA ILE A 337 20.92 0.46 -14.08
C ILE A 337 20.00 1.61 -13.67
N GLU A 338 19.31 2.21 -14.64
CA GLU A 338 18.38 3.31 -14.39
C GLU A 338 17.16 2.84 -13.57
N GLN A 339 16.49 1.77 -13.98
CA GLN A 339 15.25 1.30 -13.37
C GLN A 339 15.42 0.84 -11.91
N PHE A 340 16.61 0.32 -11.57
CA PHE A 340 16.89 -0.23 -10.24
C PHE A 340 17.87 0.65 -9.43
N GLU A 341 18.21 1.83 -9.92
CA GLU A 341 19.08 2.80 -9.22
C GLU A 341 20.40 2.16 -8.74
N LEU A 342 21.11 1.54 -9.69
CA LEU A 342 22.34 0.80 -9.41
C LEU A 342 23.58 1.68 -9.62
N GLU A 343 24.52 1.61 -8.70
CA GLU A 343 25.81 2.31 -8.77
C GLU A 343 26.87 1.43 -9.42
N THR A 344 26.65 1.05 -10.67
CA THR A 344 27.57 0.20 -11.45
C THR A 344 27.53 0.54 -12.94
N ALA A 345 28.54 0.06 -13.68
CA ALA A 345 28.56 0.12 -15.13
C ALA A 345 29.16 -1.18 -15.69
N LEU A 346 28.35 -1.92 -16.45
CA LEU A 346 28.79 -3.14 -17.15
C LEU A 346 28.64 -2.94 -18.67
N THR A 347 29.69 -3.24 -19.40
CA THR A 347 29.61 -3.53 -20.84
C THR A 347 29.18 -4.99 -21.06
N LEU A 348 28.82 -5.35 -22.30
CA LEU A 348 28.52 -6.74 -22.65
C LEU A 348 29.69 -7.69 -22.30
N ASP A 349 30.93 -7.31 -22.63
CA ASP A 349 32.10 -8.14 -22.38
C ASP A 349 32.40 -8.28 -20.89
N GLN A 350 32.24 -7.21 -20.12
CA GLN A 350 32.36 -7.28 -18.66
C GLN A 350 31.26 -8.14 -18.04
N PHE A 351 30.02 -8.06 -18.54
CA PHE A 351 28.94 -8.93 -18.09
C PHE A 351 29.23 -10.41 -18.40
N LYS A 352 29.77 -10.73 -19.58
CA LYS A 352 30.20 -12.09 -19.92
C LYS A 352 31.31 -12.59 -18.99
N GLY A 353 32.28 -11.73 -18.68
CA GLY A 353 33.34 -12.01 -17.70
C GLY A 353 32.78 -12.30 -16.31
N TRP A 354 31.91 -11.43 -15.80
CA TRP A 354 31.20 -11.60 -14.54
C TRP A 354 30.42 -12.92 -14.53
N TYR A 355 29.64 -13.21 -15.56
CA TYR A 355 28.83 -14.43 -15.62
C TYR A 355 29.69 -15.69 -15.53
N LYS A 356 30.85 -15.71 -16.19
CA LYS A 356 31.81 -16.81 -16.13
C LYS A 356 32.39 -16.97 -14.73
N GLU A 357 32.77 -15.87 -14.09
CA GLU A 357 33.31 -15.89 -12.72
C GLU A 357 32.25 -16.39 -11.71
N THR A 358 31.03 -15.88 -11.78
CA THR A 358 29.93 -16.22 -10.87
C THR A 358 29.44 -17.66 -11.04
N THR A 359 29.33 -18.14 -12.28
CA THR A 359 28.69 -19.44 -12.58
C THR A 359 29.69 -20.56 -12.85
N GLY A 360 30.90 -20.23 -13.29
CA GLY A 360 31.91 -21.16 -13.80
C GLY A 360 31.70 -21.57 -15.27
N MET A 361 30.79 -20.94 -16.00
CA MET A 361 30.44 -21.28 -17.39
C MET A 361 30.52 -20.07 -18.31
N GLU A 362 30.92 -20.27 -19.55
CA GLU A 362 30.84 -19.22 -20.57
C GLU A 362 29.39 -18.76 -20.76
N PHE A 363 29.19 -17.45 -20.94
CA PHE A 363 27.86 -16.92 -21.21
C PHE A 363 27.38 -17.37 -22.60
N SER A 364 26.28 -18.12 -22.63
CA SER A 364 25.62 -18.56 -23.85
C SER A 364 24.14 -18.85 -23.60
N ALA A 365 23.36 -18.97 -24.67
CA ALA A 365 21.95 -19.33 -24.56
C ALA A 365 21.78 -20.68 -23.85
N GLU A 366 22.64 -21.66 -24.15
CA GLU A 366 22.60 -23.00 -23.57
C GLU A 366 22.94 -23.00 -22.08
N ASN A 367 23.90 -22.18 -21.67
CA ASN A 367 24.38 -22.11 -20.28
C ASN A 367 23.47 -21.28 -19.35
N LEU A 368 22.53 -20.51 -19.89
CA LEU A 368 21.50 -19.81 -19.12
C LEU A 368 20.49 -20.80 -18.49
N ARG A 369 20.86 -21.41 -17.36
CA ARG A 369 20.03 -22.39 -16.65
C ARG A 369 19.04 -21.71 -15.71
N ARG A 370 17.74 -21.98 -15.90
CA ARG A 370 16.67 -21.53 -14.98
C ARG A 370 16.93 -21.95 -13.53
N ALA A 371 17.50 -23.13 -13.33
CA ALA A 371 17.79 -23.68 -12.01
C ALA A 371 18.74 -22.79 -11.19
N ASP A 372 19.61 -21.99 -11.83
CA ASP A 372 20.61 -21.17 -11.15
C ASP A 372 19.97 -19.96 -10.44
N ILE A 373 18.84 -19.46 -10.96
CA ILE A 373 18.10 -18.32 -10.38
C ILE A 373 16.77 -18.72 -9.75
N ALA A 374 16.30 -19.95 -9.95
CA ALA A 374 15.02 -20.40 -9.42
C ALA A 374 15.02 -20.32 -7.88
N PRO A 375 13.99 -19.71 -7.25
CA PRO A 375 13.87 -19.52 -5.80
C PRO A 375 13.48 -20.83 -5.07
N ILE A 376 14.29 -21.87 -5.29
CA ILE A 376 14.13 -23.19 -4.70
C ILE A 376 15.18 -23.35 -3.61
N ALA A 377 14.73 -23.72 -2.42
CA ALA A 377 15.60 -24.04 -1.28
C ALA A 377 16.46 -25.26 -1.60
N ILE A 378 17.78 -25.09 -1.50
CA ILE A 378 18.78 -26.15 -1.58
C ILE A 378 19.84 -25.93 -0.50
N LYS A 379 20.62 -26.98 -0.19
CA LYS A 379 21.78 -26.84 0.68
C LYS A 379 22.87 -26.01 -0.02
N ASN A 380 23.42 -25.02 0.67
CA ASN A 380 24.52 -24.16 0.22
C ASN A 380 24.29 -23.53 -1.18
N PRO A 381 23.26 -22.70 -1.35
CA PRO A 381 22.96 -22.08 -2.64
C PRO A 381 24.08 -21.13 -3.09
N LYS A 382 24.44 -21.19 -4.38
CA LYS A 382 25.32 -20.22 -5.03
C LYS A 382 24.67 -18.83 -5.07
N LEU A 383 25.48 -17.80 -5.35
CA LEU A 383 25.08 -16.39 -5.35
C LEU A 383 23.75 -16.13 -6.09
N LEU A 384 23.64 -16.47 -7.37
CA LEU A 384 22.43 -16.24 -8.17
C LEU A 384 21.16 -16.86 -7.57
N LYS A 385 21.29 -18.00 -6.88
CA LYS A 385 20.17 -18.66 -6.22
C LYS A 385 19.81 -17.97 -4.91
N ARG A 386 20.80 -17.53 -4.13
CA ARG A 386 20.57 -16.69 -2.93
C ARG A 386 19.81 -15.43 -3.30
N MET A 387 20.21 -14.78 -4.39
CA MET A 387 19.54 -13.60 -4.95
C MET A 387 18.14 -13.92 -5.46
N GLY A 388 17.97 -15.05 -6.16
CA GLY A 388 16.67 -15.59 -6.57
C GLY A 388 15.70 -15.72 -5.39
N ILE A 389 16.17 -16.33 -4.30
CA ILE A 389 15.39 -16.48 -3.07
C ILE A 389 15.08 -15.11 -2.45
N ALA A 390 16.05 -14.21 -2.30
CA ALA A 390 15.83 -12.90 -1.69
C ALA A 390 14.84 -12.04 -2.49
N ALA A 391 14.95 -12.01 -3.81
CA ALA A 391 14.03 -11.28 -4.68
C ALA A 391 12.59 -11.84 -4.60
N MET A 392 12.45 -13.17 -4.60
CA MET A 392 11.14 -13.82 -4.38
C MET A 392 10.58 -13.43 -3.01
N MET A 393 11.39 -13.52 -1.95
CA MET A 393 10.96 -13.22 -0.58
C MET A 393 10.43 -11.79 -0.42
N ALA A 394 11.10 -10.81 -1.03
CA ALA A 394 10.63 -9.43 -1.04
C ALA A 394 9.32 -9.25 -1.80
N ARG A 395 9.20 -9.90 -2.96
CA ARG A 395 8.01 -9.84 -3.81
C ARG A 395 6.79 -10.47 -3.15
N GLU A 396 6.90 -11.68 -2.61
CA GLU A 396 5.79 -12.34 -1.91
C GLU A 396 5.41 -11.62 -0.61
N LYS A 397 6.40 -11.07 0.14
CA LYS A 397 6.11 -10.28 1.35
C LYS A 397 5.22 -9.08 1.02
N HIS A 398 5.55 -8.38 -0.07
CA HIS A 398 4.75 -7.26 -0.56
C HIS A 398 3.37 -7.73 -1.03
N LEU A 399 3.32 -8.75 -1.88
CA LEU A 399 2.08 -9.28 -2.45
C LEU A 399 1.11 -9.71 -1.35
N ILE A 400 1.52 -10.56 -0.41
CA ILE A 400 0.67 -11.02 0.71
C ILE A 400 0.14 -9.84 1.54
N SER A 401 1.00 -8.87 1.85
CA SER A 401 0.59 -7.68 2.62
C SER A 401 -0.43 -6.85 1.85
N PHE A 402 -0.26 -6.76 0.53
CA PHE A 402 -1.16 -6.06 -0.37
C PHE A 402 -2.49 -6.79 -0.56
N GLU A 403 -2.48 -8.11 -0.69
CA GLU A 403 -3.67 -8.97 -0.72
C GLU A 403 -4.51 -8.81 0.54
N ALA A 404 -3.88 -8.83 1.73
CA ALA A 404 -4.57 -8.62 2.98
C ALA A 404 -5.25 -7.24 3.02
N LYS A 405 -4.55 -6.19 2.57
CA LYS A 405 -5.11 -4.84 2.45
C LYS A 405 -6.32 -4.81 1.50
N MET A 406 -6.18 -5.38 0.31
CA MET A 406 -7.26 -5.41 -0.69
C MET A 406 -8.46 -6.21 -0.19
N LEU A 407 -8.24 -7.29 0.55
CA LEU A 407 -9.33 -8.09 1.10
C LEU A 407 -10.10 -7.36 2.19
N LEU A 408 -9.41 -6.54 3.01
CA LEU A 408 -10.06 -5.66 3.97
C LEU A 408 -10.90 -4.56 3.31
N GLU A 409 -10.43 -4.04 2.18
CA GLU A 409 -11.09 -2.96 1.42
C GLU A 409 -12.31 -3.48 0.63
N HIS A 410 -12.15 -4.60 -0.08
CA HIS A 410 -13.12 -5.06 -1.09
C HIS A 410 -13.94 -6.27 -0.68
N ARG A 411 -13.52 -7.02 0.36
CA ARG A 411 -14.14 -8.24 0.89
C ARG A 411 -14.23 -9.44 -0.06
N ARG A 412 -14.26 -9.25 -1.38
CA ARG A 412 -14.19 -10.30 -2.41
C ARG A 412 -13.07 -9.98 -3.38
N VAL A 413 -11.92 -10.62 -3.21
CA VAL A 413 -10.71 -10.35 -4.01
C VAL A 413 -10.30 -11.58 -4.79
N LEU A 414 -9.98 -11.38 -6.06
CA LEU A 414 -9.40 -12.39 -6.94
C LEU A 414 -7.95 -12.03 -7.22
N VAL A 415 -7.05 -12.99 -7.12
CA VAL A 415 -5.63 -12.89 -7.46
C VAL A 415 -5.32 -13.81 -8.62
N ILE A 416 -4.58 -13.31 -9.61
CA ILE A 416 -4.21 -14.06 -10.81
C ILE A 416 -2.71 -13.92 -11.02
N TYR A 417 -2.00 -15.01 -10.68
CA TYR A 417 -0.55 -15.09 -10.66
C TYR A 417 -0.08 -16.48 -11.07
N GLY A 418 1.17 -16.59 -11.53
CA GLY A 418 1.76 -17.89 -11.82
C GLY A 418 1.70 -18.86 -10.64
N SER A 419 1.48 -20.16 -10.92
CA SER A 419 1.28 -21.18 -9.88
C SER A 419 2.38 -21.33 -8.83
N GLY A 420 3.58 -20.77 -9.09
CA GLY A 420 4.68 -20.73 -8.12
C GLY A 420 4.38 -19.86 -6.90
N HIS A 421 3.63 -18.76 -7.07
CA HIS A 421 3.27 -17.82 -6.03
C HIS A 421 2.41 -18.48 -4.94
N LEU A 422 1.31 -19.12 -5.35
CA LEU A 422 0.43 -19.83 -4.43
C LEU A 422 1.17 -20.88 -3.57
N VAL A 423 2.24 -21.49 -4.08
CA VAL A 423 3.05 -22.44 -3.29
C VAL A 423 3.83 -21.74 -2.18
N TYR A 424 4.36 -20.54 -2.44
CA TYR A 424 5.08 -19.77 -1.41
C TYR A 424 4.11 -19.25 -0.35
N GLU A 425 2.94 -18.79 -0.78
CA GLU A 425 1.95 -18.13 0.07
C GLU A 425 1.02 -19.10 0.79
N SER A 426 0.92 -20.37 0.37
CA SER A 426 -0.14 -21.29 0.82
C SER A 426 -0.28 -21.40 2.34
N GLU A 427 0.83 -21.48 3.09
CA GLU A 427 0.80 -21.58 4.56
C GLU A 427 0.36 -20.25 5.19
N VAL A 428 0.78 -19.12 4.62
CA VAL A 428 0.38 -17.78 5.11
C VAL A 428 -1.10 -17.53 4.83
N LEU A 429 -1.59 -17.88 3.63
CA LEU A 429 -2.99 -17.77 3.26
C LEU A 429 -3.89 -18.69 4.10
N GLU A 430 -3.44 -19.91 4.40
CA GLU A 430 -4.18 -20.85 5.23
C GLU A 430 -4.26 -20.39 6.70
N ASP A 431 -3.17 -19.86 7.26
CA ASP A 431 -3.20 -19.21 8.58
C ASP A 431 -4.12 -17.97 8.59
N MET A 432 -3.99 -17.14 7.56
CA MET A 432 -4.72 -15.88 7.44
C MET A 432 -6.23 -16.09 7.23
N LEU A 433 -6.63 -17.08 6.42
CA LEU A 433 -8.00 -17.23 5.91
C LEU A 433 -8.65 -18.59 6.18
N GLY A 434 -7.93 -19.53 6.79
CA GLY A 434 -8.38 -20.92 6.98
C GLY A 434 -8.08 -21.81 5.79
N ALA A 435 -8.44 -23.10 5.89
CA ALA A 435 -8.16 -24.08 4.84
C ALA A 435 -8.88 -23.73 3.52
N PRO A 436 -8.21 -23.88 2.36
CA PRO A 436 -8.83 -23.61 1.07
C PRO A 436 -9.92 -24.63 0.73
N ILE A 437 -11.02 -24.13 0.21
CA ILE A 437 -12.06 -24.90 -0.46
C ILE A 437 -11.49 -25.31 -1.83
N ARG A 438 -11.11 -26.59 -1.94
CA ARG A 438 -10.62 -27.17 -3.20
C ARG A 438 -11.82 -27.75 -3.94
N LYS A 439 -12.29 -27.05 -4.98
CA LYS A 439 -13.40 -27.53 -5.81
C LYS A 439 -12.89 -28.46 -6.92
N GLY A 440 -13.71 -29.45 -7.29
CA GLY A 440 -13.50 -30.26 -8.48
C GLY A 440 -14.10 -29.55 -9.70
N ASP A 441 -13.26 -29.30 -10.69
CA ASP A 441 -13.47 -28.92 -12.10
C ASP A 441 -14.41 -27.76 -12.51
N GLU A 442 -15.22 -27.13 -11.64
CA GLU A 442 -15.97 -25.89 -11.99
C GLU A 442 -16.20 -24.96 -10.78
N TRP A 443 -16.26 -23.64 -11.02
CA TRP A 443 -16.70 -22.59 -10.07
C TRP A 443 -18.11 -22.77 -9.52
#